data_AF-A0A549YA85-F1
#
_entry.id   AF-A0A549YA85-F1
#
_cell.length_a   1.000
_cell.length_b   1.000
_cell.length_c   1.000
_cell.angle_alpha   90.00
_cell.angle_beta   90.00
_cell.angle_gamma   90.00
#
_symmetry.space_group_name_H-M   'P 1'
#
loop_
_entity.id
_entity.type
_entity.pdbx_description
1 polymer ?
#
loop_
_entity_poly.entity_id
_entity_poly.type
_entity_poly.pdbx_seq_one_letter_code
_entity_poly.pdbx_strand_id
1 'polypeptide(L)'
;MNIYKDAAAQYNIDWELIAAVHKVETNYSTHPTMISSAGAIGHMQFMPATWDHYGVDANGDKEADPWNLQDAIHSAAYYLSETGAADGEIIDALWAYNHSTEYGQNVLSIAENIRRNNDV
;
A
#
# COMPACT_ATOMS: atom_id res chain seq x y z
N MET A 1 -8.02 -16.50 1.17
CA MET A 1 -7.49 -15.86 -0.05
C MET A 1 -6.38 -14.91 0.42
N ASN A 2 -5.38 -14.58 -0.41
CA ASN A 2 -4.27 -13.72 0.01
C ASN A 2 -4.80 -12.27 0.13
N ILE A 3 -4.60 -11.59 1.26
CA ILE A 3 -5.10 -10.24 1.57
C ILE A 3 -4.81 -9.21 0.46
N TYR A 4 -3.65 -9.32 -0.20
CA TYR A 4 -3.31 -8.45 -1.33
C TYR A 4 -4.18 -8.72 -2.55
N LYS A 5 -4.52 -9.98 -2.81
CA LYS A 5 -5.39 -10.37 -3.94
C LYS A 5 -6.83 -9.94 -3.69
N ASP A 6 -7.28 -9.99 -2.44
CA ASP A 6 -8.62 -9.51 -2.05
C ASP A 6 -8.73 -8.00 -2.26
N ALA A 7 -7.75 -7.23 -1.76
CA ALA A 7 -7.69 -5.78 -1.99
C ALA A 7 -7.57 -5.42 -3.47
N ALA A 8 -6.66 -6.07 -4.21
CA ALA A 8 -6.47 -5.87 -5.65
C ALA A 8 -7.77 -6.08 -6.44
N ALA A 9 -8.51 -7.14 -6.14
CA ALA A 9 -9.79 -7.43 -6.80
C ALA A 9 -10.83 -6.34 -6.51
N GLN A 10 -10.84 -5.78 -5.30
CA GLN A 10 -11.76 -4.71 -4.92
C GLN A 10 -11.46 -3.39 -5.61
N TYR A 11 -10.18 -3.04 -5.77
CA TYR A 11 -9.75 -1.72 -6.25
C TYR A 11 -9.22 -1.70 -7.69
N ASN A 12 -9.34 -2.82 -8.42
CA ASN A 12 -8.93 -2.97 -9.82
C ASN A 12 -7.45 -2.59 -10.08
N ILE A 13 -6.55 -3.11 -9.24
CA ILE A 13 -5.09 -2.92 -9.39
C ILE A 13 -4.35 -4.26 -9.26
N ASP A 14 -3.08 -4.29 -9.64
CA ASP A 14 -2.23 -5.48 -9.48
C ASP A 14 -1.89 -5.74 -7.99
N TRP A 15 -2.09 -6.97 -7.52
CA TRP A 15 -1.80 -7.32 -6.13
C TRP A 15 -0.31 -7.25 -5.79
N GLU A 16 0.57 -7.46 -6.78
CA GLU A 16 2.01 -7.33 -6.63
C GLU A 16 2.43 -5.89 -6.32
N LEU A 17 1.69 -4.89 -6.82
CA LEU A 17 1.96 -3.48 -6.54
C LEU A 17 1.75 -3.17 -5.06
N ILE A 18 0.64 -3.65 -4.49
CA ILE A 18 0.29 -3.44 -3.07
C ILE A 18 1.33 -4.13 -2.17
N ALA A 19 1.69 -5.38 -2.49
CA ALA A 19 2.71 -6.11 -1.76
C ALA A 19 4.09 -5.42 -1.84
N ALA A 20 4.47 -4.91 -3.02
CA ALA A 20 5.72 -4.18 -3.19
C ALA A 20 5.77 -2.89 -2.37
N VAL A 21 4.69 -2.12 -2.30
CA VAL A 21 4.59 -0.96 -1.42
C VAL A 21 4.77 -1.38 0.04
N HIS A 22 4.05 -2.41 0.51
CA HIS A 22 4.19 -2.89 1.89
C HIS A 22 5.63 -3.37 2.22
N LYS A 23 6.31 -3.98 1.25
CA LYS A 23 7.73 -4.35 1.38
C LYS A 23 8.62 -3.12 1.56
N VAL A 24 8.42 -2.07 0.77
CA VAL A 24 9.23 -0.85 0.84
C VAL A 24 8.96 -0.08 2.13
N GLU A 25 7.70 0.04 2.54
CA GLU A 25 7.32 0.86 3.70
C GLU A 25 7.78 0.26 5.03
N THR A 26 7.54 -1.02 5.25
CA THR A 26 7.77 -1.65 6.56
C THR A 26 8.43 -3.02 6.50
N ASN A 27 8.88 -3.45 5.31
CA ASN A 27 9.36 -4.80 5.09
C ASN A 27 8.36 -5.83 5.61
N TYR A 28 7.10 -5.72 5.15
CA TYR A 28 5.99 -6.55 5.60
C TYR A 28 5.76 -6.49 7.11
N SER A 29 5.59 -5.28 7.66
CA SER A 29 5.27 -5.05 9.07
C SER A 29 6.34 -5.51 10.07
N THR A 30 7.58 -5.73 9.62
CA THR A 30 8.68 -6.12 10.52
C THR A 30 9.33 -4.91 11.22
N HIS A 31 8.95 -3.69 10.83
CA HIS A 31 9.41 -2.47 11.48
C HIS A 31 8.77 -2.31 12.89
N PRO A 32 9.55 -2.19 13.97
CA PRO A 32 9.07 -2.38 15.34
C PRO A 32 8.11 -1.29 15.85
N THR A 33 8.18 -0.07 15.31
CA THR A 33 7.33 1.04 15.76
C THR A 33 6.14 1.33 14.85
N MET A 34 6.22 0.93 13.56
CA MET A 34 5.28 1.36 12.51
C MET A 34 4.93 2.87 12.57
N ILE A 35 5.87 3.68 13.07
CA ILE A 35 5.81 5.13 13.16
C ILE A 35 7.19 5.62 12.74
N SER A 36 7.25 6.44 11.69
CA SER A 36 8.49 7.02 11.21
C SER A 36 8.83 8.34 11.92
N SER A 37 10.08 8.78 11.82
CA SER A 37 10.51 10.09 12.33
C SER A 37 9.81 11.27 11.64
N ALA A 38 9.25 11.06 10.43
CA ALA A 38 8.47 12.04 9.70
C ALA A 38 6.97 12.03 10.08
N GLY A 39 6.54 11.11 10.95
CA GLY A 39 5.17 11.02 11.44
C GLY A 39 4.25 10.14 10.60
N ALA A 40 4.78 9.36 9.65
CA ALA A 40 4.00 8.37 8.93
C ALA A 40 3.67 7.15 9.82
N ILE A 41 2.48 6.58 9.68
CA ILE A 41 1.88 5.61 10.61
C ILE A 41 1.46 4.29 9.94
N GLY A 42 1.49 3.22 10.72
CA GLY A 42 0.90 1.93 10.38
C GLY A 42 1.70 1.07 9.41
N HIS A 43 1.08 -0.05 9.01
CA HIS A 43 1.70 -1.06 8.15
C HIS A 43 2.16 -0.52 6.79
N MET A 44 1.44 0.48 6.29
CA MET A 44 1.63 1.08 4.96
C MET A 44 2.17 2.52 5.03
N GLN A 45 2.66 2.95 6.21
CA GLN A 45 3.33 4.23 6.44
C GLN A 45 2.60 5.44 5.83
N PHE A 46 1.30 5.53 6.09
CA PHE A 46 0.50 6.69 5.67
C PHE A 46 0.87 7.94 6.45
N MET A 47 0.83 9.10 5.82
CA MET A 47 0.74 10.35 6.59
C MET A 47 -0.65 10.46 7.23
N PRO A 48 -0.78 11.00 8.46
CA PRO A 48 -2.08 11.08 9.13
C PRO A 48 -3.18 11.76 8.30
N ALA A 49 -2.86 12.88 7.64
CA ALA A 49 -3.81 13.56 6.77
C ALA A 49 -4.25 12.71 5.56
N THR A 50 -3.35 11.88 5.02
CA THR A 50 -3.73 10.93 3.97
C THR A 50 -4.63 9.84 4.53
N TRP A 51 -4.34 9.32 5.71
CA TRP A 51 -5.18 8.32 6.38
C TRP A 51 -6.59 8.84 6.63
N ASP A 52 -6.74 10.10 7.06
CA ASP A 52 -8.06 10.72 7.29
C ASP A 52 -8.96 10.73 6.04
N HIS A 53 -8.37 10.69 4.83
CA HIS A 53 -9.09 10.69 3.56
C HIS A 53 -9.25 9.31 2.93
N TYR A 54 -8.27 8.42 3.13
CA TYR A 54 -8.18 7.14 2.41
C TYR A 54 -8.24 5.91 3.32
N GLY A 55 -8.32 6.08 4.64
CA GLY A 55 -8.50 4.99 5.59
C GLY A 55 -9.84 4.28 5.35
N VAL A 56 -9.80 2.96 5.23
CA VAL A 56 -10.96 2.09 5.02
C VAL A 56 -11.04 1.07 6.15
N ASP A 57 -12.20 1.00 6.82
CA ASP A 57 -12.59 -0.14 7.65
C ASP A 57 -12.87 -1.34 6.73
N ALA A 58 -11.86 -2.17 6.50
CA ALA A 58 -11.92 -3.32 5.63
C ALA A 58 -12.24 -4.60 6.39
N ASN A 59 -12.06 -4.59 7.71
CA ASN A 59 -12.33 -5.73 8.58
C ASN A 59 -13.79 -5.77 9.11
N GLY A 60 -14.50 -4.63 9.06
CA GLY A 60 -15.91 -4.47 9.42
C GLY A 60 -16.17 -4.18 10.92
N ASP A 61 -15.18 -3.75 11.67
CA ASP A 61 -15.28 -3.43 13.10
C ASP A 61 -15.75 -2.00 13.40
N LYS A 62 -15.99 -1.19 12.36
CA LYS A 62 -16.43 0.21 12.37
C LYS A 62 -15.32 1.22 12.65
N GLU A 63 -14.06 0.83 12.58
CA GLU A 63 -12.90 1.70 12.73
C GLU A 63 -11.89 1.48 11.60
N ALA A 64 -11.40 2.56 11.00
CA ALA A 64 -10.28 2.47 10.07
C ALA A 64 -8.98 2.61 10.87
N ASP A 65 -8.30 1.49 11.14
CA ASP A 65 -7.07 1.45 11.94
C ASP A 65 -5.81 1.21 11.07
N PRO A 66 -4.84 2.14 11.01
CA PRO A 66 -3.61 1.93 10.23
C PRO A 66 -2.69 0.86 10.82
N TRP A 67 -2.91 0.45 12.07
CA TRP A 67 -2.27 -0.69 12.73
C TRP A 67 -3.05 -2.01 12.60
N ASN A 68 -4.19 -1.99 11.92
CA ASN A 68 -4.83 -3.20 11.44
C ASN A 68 -4.33 -3.52 10.03
N LEU A 69 -3.80 -4.72 9.85
CA LEU A 69 -3.18 -5.12 8.58
C LEU A 69 -4.18 -5.12 7.42
N GLN A 70 -5.43 -5.52 7.65
CA GLN A 70 -6.46 -5.56 6.62
C GLN A 70 -6.88 -4.16 6.19
N ASP A 71 -7.14 -3.28 7.15
CA ASP A 71 -7.51 -1.90 6.88
C ASP A 71 -6.37 -1.16 6.18
N ALA A 72 -5.12 -1.33 6.63
CA ALA A 72 -3.97 -0.68 6.02
C ALA A 72 -3.74 -1.13 4.56
N ILE A 73 -3.81 -2.43 4.28
CA ILE A 73 -3.62 -2.97 2.92
C ILE A 73 -4.74 -2.52 1.98
N HIS A 74 -5.99 -2.56 2.43
CA HIS A 74 -7.12 -2.08 1.63
C HIS A 74 -7.08 -0.56 1.43
N SER A 75 -6.64 0.21 2.42
CA SER A 75 -6.47 1.66 2.30
C SER A 75 -5.36 2.02 1.30
N ALA A 76 -4.24 1.29 1.30
CA ALA A 76 -3.18 1.46 0.29
C ALA A 76 -3.66 1.13 -1.12
N ALA A 77 -4.43 0.05 -1.26
CA ALA A 77 -5.01 -0.32 -2.55
C ALA A 77 -6.01 0.73 -3.06
N TYR A 78 -6.86 1.25 -2.16
CA TYR A 78 -7.77 2.35 -2.46
C TYR A 78 -7.02 3.60 -2.91
N TYR A 79 -6.01 4.03 -2.14
CA TYR A 79 -5.20 5.21 -2.47
C TYR A 79 -4.52 5.07 -3.84
N LEU A 80 -3.85 3.95 -4.12
CA LEU A 80 -3.17 3.72 -5.40
C LEU A 80 -4.16 3.71 -6.57
N SER A 81 -5.34 3.12 -6.37
CA SER A 81 -6.41 3.09 -7.37
C SER A 81 -6.88 4.50 -7.72
N GLU A 82 -7.25 5.31 -6.72
CA GLU A 82 -7.75 6.68 -6.90
C GLU A 82 -6.69 7.65 -7.45
N THR A 83 -5.41 7.32 -7.30
CA THR A 83 -4.29 8.14 -7.80
C THR A 83 -3.73 7.67 -9.15
N GLY A 84 -4.42 6.75 -9.82
CA GLY A 84 -4.20 6.43 -11.23
C GLY A 84 -3.86 4.96 -11.52
N ALA A 85 -3.59 4.14 -10.51
CA ALA A 85 -3.15 2.77 -10.77
C ALA A 85 -4.22 1.91 -11.45
N ALA A 86 -5.51 2.17 -11.18
CA ALA A 86 -6.62 1.47 -11.83
C ALA A 86 -6.77 1.83 -13.33
N ASP A 87 -6.27 2.99 -13.74
CA ASP A 87 -6.27 3.47 -15.12
C ASP A 87 -4.96 3.12 -15.86
N GLY A 88 -4.04 2.42 -15.19
CA GLY A 88 -2.72 2.06 -15.72
C GLY A 88 -1.65 3.15 -15.53
N GLU A 89 -1.97 4.24 -14.84
CA GLU A 89 -1.06 5.35 -14.53
C GLU A 89 -0.21 5.04 -13.26
N ILE A 90 0.48 3.89 -13.28
CA ILE A 90 1.19 3.36 -12.10
C ILE A 90 2.28 4.31 -11.59
N ILE A 91 2.96 5.01 -12.49
CA ILE A 91 4.02 5.96 -12.12
C ILE A 91 3.44 7.15 -11.36
N ASP A 92 2.29 7.66 -11.79
CA ASP A 92 1.63 8.80 -11.16
C ASP A 92 1.07 8.41 -9.77
N ALA A 93 0.49 7.21 -9.65
CA ALA A 93 0.04 6.66 -8.36
C ALA A 93 1.19 6.49 -7.36
N LEU A 94 2.35 5.99 -7.81
CA LEU A 94 3.52 5.84 -6.95
C LEU A 94 4.16 7.19 -6.59
N TRP A 95 4.15 8.16 -7.51
CA TRP A 95 4.60 9.51 -7.22
C TRP A 95 3.69 10.21 -6.19
N ALA A 96 2.38 10.00 -6.28
CA ALA A 96 1.43 10.49 -5.29
C ALA A 96 1.71 9.86 -3.91
N TYR A 97 1.96 8.56 -3.87
CA TYR A 97 2.30 7.82 -2.64
C TYR A 97 3.58 8.35 -1.99
N ASN A 98 4.63 8.55 -2.80
CA ASN A 98 5.90 9.12 -2.39
C ASN A 98 6.53 9.89 -3.55
N HIS A 99 6.83 11.18 -3.35
CA HIS A 99 7.33 12.10 -4.38
C HIS A 99 8.82 11.85 -4.73
N SER A 100 9.15 10.61 -5.06
CA SER A 100 10.50 10.13 -5.35
C SER A 100 10.48 9.14 -6.52
N THR A 101 11.22 9.47 -7.57
CA THR A 101 11.41 8.57 -8.71
C THR A 101 12.14 7.28 -8.30
N GLU A 102 13.09 7.38 -7.37
CA GLU A 102 13.82 6.21 -6.84
C GLU A 102 12.88 5.27 -6.09
N TYR A 103 11.96 5.81 -5.29
CA TYR A 103 10.92 5.03 -4.63
C TYR A 103 10.07 4.26 -5.66
N GLY A 104 9.53 4.97 -6.66
CA GLY A 104 8.69 4.36 -7.69
C GLY A 104 9.42 3.24 -8.45
N GLN A 105 10.68 3.47 -8.84
CA GLN A 105 11.51 2.46 -9.49
C GLN A 105 11.77 1.23 -8.60
N ASN A 106 12.02 1.45 -7.30
CA ASN A 106 12.23 0.36 -6.35
C ASN A 106 10.96 -0.49 -6.17
N VAL A 107 9.80 0.15 -5.99
CA VAL A 107 8.50 -0.54 -5.89
C VAL A 107 8.22 -1.36 -7.16
N LEU A 108 8.39 -0.79 -8.35
CA LEU A 108 8.16 -1.50 -9.62
C LEU A 108 9.11 -2.70 -9.78
N SER A 109 10.38 -2.54 -9.42
CA SER A 109 11.36 -3.64 -9.42
C SER A 109 10.94 -4.79 -8.49
N ILE A 110 10.48 -4.46 -7.29
CA ILE A 110 9.98 -5.45 -6.32
C ILE A 110 8.70 -6.12 -6.84
N ALA A 111 7.74 -5.37 -7.37
CA ALA A 111 6.49 -5.90 -7.93
C ALA A 111 6.78 -6.91 -9.06
N GLU A 112 7.71 -6.59 -9.96
CA GLU A 112 8.15 -7.50 -11.03
C GLU A 112 8.87 -8.75 -10.52
N ASN A 113 9.58 -8.66 -9.39
CA ASN A 113 10.17 -9.85 -8.74
C ASN A 113 9.07 -10.74 -8.13
N ILE A 114 8.11 -10.14 -7.41
CA ILE A 114 6.96 -10.85 -6.83
C ILE A 114 6.17 -11.56 -7.94
N ARG A 115 5.90 -10.88 -9.06
CA ARG A 115 5.18 -11.44 -10.21
C ARG A 115 5.87 -12.67 -10.80
N ARG A 116 7.21 -12.66 -10.88
CA ARG A 116 7.99 -13.76 -11.48
C ARG A 116 8.16 -14.96 -10.55
N ASN A 117 8.30 -14.72 -9.25
CA ASN A 117 8.68 -15.76 -8.30
C ASN A 117 7.54 -16.18 -7.36
N ASN A 118 6.47 -15.39 -7.28
CA ASN A 118 5.36 -15.52 -6.33
C ASN A 118 5.83 -15.46 -4.85
N ASP A 119 6.85 -14.62 -4.59
CA ASP A 119 7.51 -14.44 -3.30
C ASP A 119 6.80 -13.36 -2.44
N VAL A 120 5.84 -13.77 -1.61
CA VAL A 120 5.27 -12.95 -0.52
C VAL A 120 5.07 -13.78 0.73
#